data_AF-A0A9C9L0J6-F1
#
_entry.id   AF-A0A9C9L0J6-F1
#
_cell.length_a   1.000
_cell.length_b   1.000
_cell.length_c   1.000
_cell.angle_alpha   90.00
_cell.angle_beta   90.00
_cell.angle_gamma   90.00
#
_symmetry.space_group_name_H-M   'P 1'
#
loop_
_entity.id
_entity.type
_entity.pdbx_description
1 polymer ?
#
loop_
_entity_poly.entity_id
_entity_poly.type
_entity_poly.pdbx_seq_one_letter_code
_entity_poly.pdbx_strand_id
1 'polypeptide(L)' 'MTENPEMGNSIEHIRKDYRLYHFKHHFVIYRLSSTVLDVVRVLGEKMDIKQHL' A
#
# COMPACT_ATOMS: atom_id res chain seq x y z
N MET A 1 2.94 7.52 8.41
CA MET A 1 3.40 6.27 7.77
C MET A 1 4.69 5.75 8.41
N THR A 2 5.74 6.56 8.57
CA THR A 2 6.98 6.14 9.26
C THR A 2 6.82 5.95 10.77
N GLU A 3 5.96 6.73 11.43
CA GLU A 3 5.69 6.63 12.88
C GLU A 3 4.70 5.52 13.25
N ASN A 4 3.87 5.09 12.29
CA ASN A 4 2.92 4.00 12.47
C ASN A 4 2.80 3.21 11.15
N PRO A 5 3.76 2.33 10.84
CA PRO A 5 3.77 1.54 9.61
C PRO A 5 2.55 0.60 9.48
N GLU A 6 1.89 0.27 10.59
CA GLU A 6 0.76 -0.66 10.63
C GLU A 6 -0.60 0.00 10.34
N MET A 7 -0.62 1.29 10.01
CA MET A 7 -1.85 2.05 9.73
C MET A 7 -2.54 1.70 8.39
N GLY A 8 -1.82 1.09 7.43
CA GLY A 8 -2.43 0.58 6.21
C GLY A 8 -3.28 -0.67 6.47
N ASN A 9 -4.18 -1.04 5.57
CA ASN A 9 -4.87 -2.32 5.66
C ASN A 9 -3.95 -3.45 5.16
N SER A 10 -3.89 -4.57 5.87
CA SER A 10 -3.19 -5.76 5.35
C SER A 10 -3.92 -6.27 4.11
N ILE A 11 -3.15 -6.52 3.05
CA ILE A 11 -3.62 -7.14 1.81
C ILE A 11 -2.92 -8.48 1.58
N GLU A 12 -2.63 -9.20 2.68
CA GLU A 12 -1.99 -10.52 2.65
C GLU A 12 -2.70 -11.54 1.76
N HIS A 13 -4.02 -11.42 1.60
CA HIS A 13 -4.82 -12.24 0.69
C HIS A 13 -4.41 -12.08 -0.79
N ILE A 14 -3.77 -10.97 -1.16
CA ILE A 14 -3.18 -10.74 -2.49
C ILE A 14 -1.69 -11.12 -2.47
N ARG A 15 -0.95 -10.62 -1.47
CA ARG A 15 0.49 -10.87 -1.33
C ARG A 15 0.93 -10.73 0.12
N LYS A 16 1.65 -11.72 0.64
CA LYS A 16 2.14 -11.76 2.02
C LYS A 16 2.97 -10.52 2.36
N ASP A 17 2.78 -9.97 3.56
CA ASP A 17 3.51 -8.83 4.13
C ASP A 17 3.26 -7.48 3.42
N TYR A 18 2.26 -7.42 2.53
CA TYR A 18 1.86 -6.20 1.84
C TYR A 18 0.69 -5.52 2.55
N ARG A 19 0.73 -4.18 2.49
CA ARG A 19 -0.26 -3.29 3.07
C ARG A 19 -0.64 -2.21 2.07
N LEU A 20 -1.89 -1.78 2.16
CA LEU A 20 -2.49 -0.74 1.36
C LEU A 20 -2.91 0.40 2.27
N TYR A 21 -2.31 1.57 2.07
CA TYR A 21 -2.71 2.80 2.76
C TYR A 21 -3.38 3.75 1.77
N HIS A 22 -4.60 4.19 2.10
CA HIS A 22 -5.33 5.17 1.31
C HIS A 22 -5.16 6.55 1.91
N PHE A 23 -4.74 7.51 1.10
CA PHE A 23 -4.55 8.89 1.50
C PHE A 23 -5.05 9.85 0.43
N LYS A 24 -6.14 10.55 0.75
CA LYS A 24 -6.82 11.46 -0.19
C LYS A 24 -7.13 10.72 -1.50
N HIS A 25 -6.51 11.14 -2.59
CA HIS A 25 -6.69 10.55 -3.91
C HIS A 25 -5.58 9.57 -4.29
N HIS A 26 -4.86 9.01 -3.32
CA HIS A 26 -3.77 8.09 -3.58
C HIS A 26 -3.86 6.81 -2.76
N PHE A 27 -3.48 5.71 -3.38
CA PHE A 27 -3.27 4.42 -2.76
C PHE A 27 -1.77 4.14 -2.73
N VAL A 28 -1.24 3.93 -1.53
CA VAL A 28 0.16 3.56 -1.29
C VAL A 28 0.19 2.08 -0.97
N ILE A 29 0.78 1.29 -1.86
CA ILE A 29 1.05 -0.12 -1.64
C ILE A 29 2.49 -0.23 -1.17
N TYR A 30 2.68 -0.82 0.00
CA TYR A 30 3.98 -0.98 0.62
C TYR A 30 4.07 -2.36 1.28
N ARG A 31 5.30 -2.80 1.54
CA ARG A 31 5.55 -3.99 2.34
C ARG A 31 6.23 -3.60 3.65
N LEU A 32 5.94 -4.33 4.70
CA LEU A 32 6.64 -4.21 5.97
C LEU A 32 7.59 -5.38 6.14
N SER A 33 8.84 -5.04 6.42
CA SER A 33 9.82 -5.95 7.01
C SER A 33 10.09 -5.49 8.45
N SER A 34 10.76 -6.33 9.24
CA SER A 34 11.01 -6.05 10.67
C SER A 34 11.70 -4.70 10.95
N THR A 35 12.43 -4.15 9.98
CA THR A 35 13.21 -2.92 10.14
C THR A 35 12.97 -1.87 9.05
N VAL A 36 12.23 -2.21 7.98
CA VAL A 36 12.11 -1.36 6.80
C VAL A 36 10.68 -1.37 6.27
N LEU A 37 10.24 -0.19 5.84
CA LEU A 37 9.04 0.02 5.06
C LEU A 37 9.45 0.30 3.62
N ASP A 38 9.10 -0.60 2.71
CA ASP A 38 9.37 -0.41 1.28
C ASP A 38 8.09 -0.02 0.55
N VAL A 39 8.05 1.19 -0.01
CA VAL A 39 6.94 1.64 -0.86
C VAL A 39 7.08 0.99 -2.22
N VAL A 40 6.14 0.10 -2.56
CA VAL A 40 6.18 -0.69 -3.80
C VAL A 40 5.49 0.05 -4.94
N ARG A 41 4.33 0.67 -4.69
CA ARG A 41 3.63 1.52 -5.67
C ARG A 41 2.86 2.64 -4.99
N VAL A 42 2.69 3.73 -5.74
CA VAL A 42 1.72 4.78 -5.43
C VAL A 42 0.81 4.93 -6.64
N LEU A 43 -0.50 4.72 -6.44
CA LEU A 43 -1.52 4.84 -7.48
C LEU A 43 -2.40 6.05 -7.16
N GLY A 44 -2.77 6.83 -8.17
CA GLY A 44 -3.81 7.86 -8.01
C GLY A 44 -5.20 7.26 -8.23
N GLU A 45 -6.23 7.73 -7.51
CA GLU A 45 -7.63 7.32 -7.67
C GLU A 45 -8.19 7.59 -9.07
N LYS A 46 -7.64 8.60 -9.76
CA LYS A 46 -8.00 8.92 -11.15
C LYS A 46 -7.33 7.98 -12.16
N MET A 47 -6.39 7.16 -11.72
CA MET A 47 -5.89 6.03 -12.50
C MET A 47 -6.92 4.91 -12.30
N ASP A 48 -7.75 4.73 -13.32
CA ASP A 48 -8.78 3.70 -13.41
C ASP A 48 -8.24 2.36 -12.89
N ILE A 49 -8.53 2.02 -11.62
CA ILE A 49 -8.11 0.75 -10.97
C ILE A 49 -8.62 -0.46 -11.75
N LYS A 50 -9.52 -0.25 -12.72
CA LYS A 50 -9.99 -1.23 -13.68
C LYS A 50 -9.01 -1.56 -14.82
N GLN A 51 -7.92 -0.82 -15.01
CA GLN A 51 -7.09 -0.95 -16.22
C GLN A 51 -5.77 -1.70 -16.08
N HIS A 52 -5.39 -2.18 -14.89
CA HIS A 52 -4.22 -3.05 -14.76
C HIS A 52 -4.49 -4.18 -13.75
N LEU A 53 -5.22 -5.19 -14.22
CA LEU A 53 -5.03 -6.57 -13.77
C LEU A 53 -4.13 -7.28 -14.77
#